data_AF-A0A1Y3XDB8-F1
#
_entry.id   AF-A0A1Y3XDB8-F1
#
_cell.length_a   1.000
_cell.length_b   1.000
_cell.length_c   1.000
_cell.angle_alpha   90.00
_cell.angle_beta   90.00
_cell.angle_gamma   90.00
#
_symmetry.space_group_name_H-M   'P 1'
#
loop_
_entity.id
_entity.type
_entity.pdbx_description
1 polymer ?
#
loop_
_entity_poly.entity_id
_entity_poly.type
_entity_poly.pdbx_seq_one_letter_code
_entity_poly.pdbx_strand_id
1 'polypeptide(L)'
;MNNDKSAIQVIAGAARCPEYSPSMVKALMKKLETNEKAFALLMNVTPSTVRLWTTGAARPCSMARRLMQIYESGPEIVSKIAGESCPEKGGRQTSEAKEQTASCGK
;
A
#
# COMPACT_ATOMS: atom_id res chain seq x y z
N MET A 1 -15.65 31.07 5.96
CA MET A 1 -14.35 31.23 5.27
C MET A 1 -13.97 29.86 4.76
N ASN A 2 -14.11 29.66 3.45
CA ASN A 2 -14.06 28.34 2.84
C ASN A 2 -12.63 28.18 2.31
N ASN A 3 -11.84 27.35 3.00
CA ASN A 3 -10.43 27.10 2.65
C ASN A 3 -10.36 25.97 1.61
N ASP A 4 -10.88 26.22 0.42
CA ASP A 4 -10.76 25.28 -0.70
C ASP A 4 -9.39 25.47 -1.35
N LYS A 5 -8.35 24.96 -0.68
CA LYS A 5 -7.00 24.91 -1.27
C LYS A 5 -7.04 23.98 -2.48
N SER A 6 -6.60 24.48 -3.63
CA SER A 6 -6.44 23.66 -4.83
C SER A 6 -5.54 22.46 -4.54
N ALA A 7 -5.80 21.32 -5.18
CA ALA A 7 -4.97 20.12 -5.08
C ALA A 7 -3.48 20.43 -5.36
N ILE A 8 -3.20 21.37 -6.27
CA ILE A 8 -1.84 21.83 -6.57
C ILE A 8 -1.19 22.48 -5.34
N GLN A 9 -1.91 23.34 -4.62
CA GLN A 9 -1.41 24.00 -3.41
C GLN A 9 -1.19 22.99 -2.27
N VAL A 10 -2.07 21.99 -2.15
CA VAL A 10 -1.92 20.91 -1.17
C VAL A 10 -0.67 20.09 -1.46
N ILE A 11 -0.45 19.71 -2.73
CA ILE A 11 0.73 18.93 -3.15
C ILE A 11 2.01 19.75 -3.03
N ALA A 12 1.99 21.04 -3.39
CA ALA A 12 3.13 21.93 -3.22
C ALA A 12 3.49 22.15 -1.75
N GLY A 13 2.50 22.10 -0.85
CA GLY A 13 2.70 22.15 0.61
C GLY A 13 3.10 20.82 1.24
N ALA A 14 3.09 19.71 0.51
CA ALA A 14 3.47 18.41 1.04
C ALA A 14 4.96 18.38 1.42
N ALA A 15 5.29 17.60 2.46
CA ALA A 15 6.66 17.45 2.90
C ALA A 15 7.57 17.04 1.73
N ARG A 16 8.73 17.69 1.65
CA ARG A 16 9.76 17.34 0.66
C ARG A 16 10.09 15.86 0.78
N CYS A 17 10.22 15.21 -0.37
CA CYS A 17 10.53 13.78 -0.41
C CYS A 17 11.93 13.58 0.19
N PRO A 18 12.05 12.80 1.28
CA PRO A 18 13.33 12.65 1.96
C PRO A 18 14.33 11.92 1.07
N GLU A 19 15.60 12.09 1.39
CA GLU A 19 16.69 11.35 0.79
C GLU A 19 17.00 10.12 1.64
N TYR A 20 16.66 8.93 1.17
CA TYR A 20 16.88 7.70 1.94
C TYR A 20 18.36 7.30 1.94
N SER A 21 18.94 7.23 3.14
CA SER A 21 20.27 6.64 3.39
C SER A 21 20.13 5.13 3.59
N PRO A 22 21.23 4.35 3.48
CA PRO A 22 21.17 2.90 3.68
C PRO A 22 20.58 2.50 5.04
N SER A 23 20.88 3.25 6.10
CA SER A 23 20.33 3.04 7.43
C SER A 23 18.83 3.29 7.50
N MET A 24 18.32 4.31 6.80
CA MET A 24 16.89 4.60 6.74
C MET A 24 16.13 3.53 5.96
N VAL A 25 16.69 3.02 4.85
CA VAL A 25 16.08 1.90 4.11
C VAL A 25 15.99 0.65 4.99
N LYS A 26 17.06 0.32 5.72
CA LYS A 26 17.06 -0.81 6.68
C LYS A 26 16.05 -0.62 7.81
N ALA A 27 15.93 0.60 8.35
CA ALA A 27 14.95 0.91 9.38
C ALA A 27 13.51 0.75 8.88
N LEU A 28 13.22 1.19 7.66
CA LEU A 28 11.91 0.98 7.03
C LEU A 28 11.63 -0.51 6.81
N MET A 29 12.58 -1.28 6.29
CA MET A 29 12.41 -2.74 6.13
C MET A 29 12.08 -3.43 7.46
N LYS A 30 12.77 -3.05 8.54
CA LYS A 30 12.49 -3.55 9.89
C LYS A 30 11.10 -3.13 10.38
N LYS A 31 10.70 -1.88 10.15
CA LYS A 31 9.38 -1.35 10.50
C LYS A 31 8.25 -2.11 9.79
N LEU A 32 8.47 -2.52 8.55
CA LEU A 32 7.51 -3.28 7.75
C LEU A 32 7.63 -4.80 7.95
N GLU A 33 8.54 -5.26 8.82
CA GLU A 33 8.82 -6.69 9.05
C GLU A 33 9.17 -7.47 7.77
N THR A 34 9.82 -6.80 6.82
CA THR A 34 10.18 -7.38 5.52
C THR A 34 11.66 -7.75 5.46
N ASN A 35 11.96 -8.89 4.85
CA ASN A 35 13.31 -9.21 4.40
C ASN A 35 13.59 -8.60 3.01
N GLU A 36 14.82 -8.72 2.51
CA GLU A 36 15.21 -8.18 1.20
C GLU A 36 14.30 -8.62 0.04
N LYS A 37 13.89 -9.89 0.00
CA LYS A 37 13.03 -10.41 -1.07
C LYS A 37 11.62 -9.85 -0.97
N ALA A 38 11.05 -9.84 0.24
CA ALA A 38 9.72 -9.28 0.48
C ALA A 38 9.66 -7.78 0.18
N PHE A 39 10.68 -7.02 0.59
CA PHE A 39 10.77 -5.59 0.30
C PHE A 39 10.95 -5.32 -1.19
N ALA A 40 11.71 -6.15 -1.91
CA ALA A 40 11.85 -6.05 -3.35
C ALA A 40 10.52 -6.25 -4.08
N LEU A 41 9.72 -7.24 -3.66
CA LEU A 41 8.37 -7.47 -4.19
C LEU A 41 7.45 -6.27 -3.91
N LEU A 42 7.44 -5.76 -2.68
CA LEU A 42 6.64 -4.59 -2.30
C LEU A 42 7.00 -3.35 -3.14
N MET A 43 8.29 -3.14 -3.37
CA MET A 43 8.80 -2.00 -4.13
C MET A 43 8.74 -2.22 -5.66
N ASN A 44 8.32 -3.39 -6.12
CA ASN A 44 8.35 -3.81 -7.53
C ASN A 44 9.73 -3.63 -8.20
N VAL A 45 10.78 -4.10 -7.52
CA VAL A 45 12.18 -4.07 -7.99
C VAL A 45 12.85 -5.42 -7.76
N THR A 46 14.09 -5.59 -8.23
CA THR A 46 14.87 -6.81 -7.94
C THR A 46 15.48 -6.77 -6.53
N PRO A 47 15.72 -7.94 -5.90
CA PRO A 47 16.46 -8.01 -4.63
C PRO A 47 17.84 -7.34 -4.70
N SER A 48 18.51 -7.44 -5.85
CA SER A 48 19.80 -6.77 -6.09
C SER A 48 19.70 -5.26 -5.97
N THR A 49 18.61 -4.64 -6.47
CA THR A 49 18.37 -3.20 -6.30
C THR A 49 18.22 -2.82 -4.83
N VAL A 50 17.49 -3.61 -4.05
CA VAL A 50 17.35 -3.41 -2.59
C VAL A 50 18.70 -3.55 -1.89
N ARG A 51 19.52 -4.52 -2.30
CA ARG A 51 20.89 -4.67 -1.79
C ARG A 51 21.71 -3.41 -2.03
N LEU A 52 21.70 -2.86 -3.25
CA LEU A 52 22.42 -1.64 -3.59
C LEU A 52 21.98 -0.45 -2.72
N TRP A 53 20.68 -0.33 -2.42
CA TRP A 53 20.17 0.72 -1.54
C TRP A 53 20.61 0.55 -0.09
N THR A 54 20.62 -0.68 0.41
CA THR A 54 20.99 -0.99 1.80
C THR A 54 22.51 -1.06 2.04
N THR A 55 23.31 -1.19 1.00
CA THR A 55 24.78 -1.04 1.06
C THR A 55 25.25 0.37 0.73
N GLY A 56 24.40 1.20 0.11
CA GLY A 56 24.75 2.55 -0.33
C GLY A 56 25.47 2.60 -1.67
N ALA A 57 25.57 1.49 -2.39
CA ALA A 57 26.12 1.44 -3.74
C ALA A 57 25.23 2.16 -4.77
N ALA A 58 23.93 2.29 -4.50
CA ALA A 58 23.02 3.13 -5.26
C ALA A 58 21.96 3.78 -4.35
N ARG A 59 21.34 4.85 -4.82
CA ARG A 59 20.24 5.53 -4.11
C ARG A 59 18.89 5.21 -4.74
N PRO A 60 17.79 5.17 -3.97
CA PRO A 60 16.45 5.02 -4.56
C PRO A 60 16.11 6.23 -5.44
N CYS A 61 15.50 5.98 -6.60
CA CYS A 61 15.03 7.03 -7.50
C CYS A 61 13.89 7.84 -6.87
N SER A 62 13.54 8.99 -7.46
CA SER A 62 12.49 9.89 -6.94
C SER A 62 11.16 9.18 -6.64
N MET A 63 10.71 8.31 -7.55
CA MET A 63 9.49 7.53 -7.37
C MET A 63 9.61 6.53 -6.21
N ALA A 64 10.73 5.80 -6.13
CA ALA A 64 10.98 4.87 -5.03
C ALA A 64 11.01 5.58 -3.67
N ARG A 65 11.63 6.77 -3.59
CA ARG A 65 11.64 7.58 -2.36
C ARG A 65 10.24 8.02 -1.95
N ARG A 66 9.38 8.37 -2.91
CA ARG A 66 7.99 8.72 -2.62
C ARG A 66 7.21 7.52 -2.08
N LEU A 67 7.38 6.34 -2.67
CA LEU A 67 6.75 5.11 -2.18
C LEU A 67 7.24 4.75 -0.77
N MET A 68 8.54 4.83 -0.52
CA MET A 68 9.11 4.62 0.82
C MET A 68 8.52 5.58 1.85
N GLN A 69 8.32 6.86 1.48
CA GLN A 69 7.66 7.85 2.34
C GLN A 69 6.21 7.47 2.64
N ILE A 70 5.47 6.96 1.64
CA ILE A 70 4.09 6.48 1.83
C ILE A 70 4.08 5.32 2.83
N TYR A 71 4.92 4.29 2.64
CA TYR A 71 5.00 3.14 3.55
C TYR A 71 5.46 3.53 4.96
N GLU A 72 6.33 4.53 5.07
CA GLU A 72 6.77 5.06 6.37
C GLU A 72 5.63 5.78 7.09
N SER A 73 4.81 6.55 6.37
CA SER A 73 3.67 7.28 6.93
C SER A 73 2.44 6.42 7.22
N GLY A 74 2.21 5.38 6.42
CA GLY A 74 1.04 4.52 6.48
C GLY A 74 1.39 3.06 6.14
N PRO A 75 2.01 2.31 7.07
CA PRO A 75 2.41 0.92 6.82
C PRO A 75 1.23 -0.02 6.53
N GLU A 76 0.01 0.33 6.95
CA GLU A 76 -1.22 -0.42 6.69
C GLU A 76 -1.58 -0.56 5.21
N ILE A 77 -1.00 0.28 4.34
CA ILE A 77 -1.17 0.15 2.88
C ILE A 77 -0.56 -1.15 2.35
N VAL A 78 0.43 -1.73 3.04
CA VAL A 78 1.08 -2.98 2.63
C VAL A 78 0.08 -4.14 2.64
N SER A 79 -0.73 -4.27 3.70
CA SER A 79 -1.81 -5.27 3.78
C SER A 79 -2.87 -5.08 2.69
N LYS A 80 -3.19 -3.82 2.35
CA LYS A 80 -4.13 -3.52 1.26
C LYS A 80 -3.59 -3.98 -0.10
N ILE A 81 -2.28 -3.82 -0.35
CA ILE A 81 -1.62 -4.29 -1.58
C ILE A 81 -1.58 -5.81 -1.62
N ALA A 82 -1.38 -6.47 -0.47
CA ALA A 82 -1.33 -7.93 -0.36
C ALA A 82 -2.67 -8.64 -0.64
N GLY A 83 -3.76 -7.89 -0.78
CA GLY A 83 -5.09 -8.47 -1.02
C GLY A 83 -5.74 -9.04 0.25
N GLU A 84 -5.23 -8.70 1.43
CA GLU A 84 -5.93 -8.94 2.70
C GLU A 84 -7.12 -7.97 2.75
N SER A 85 -8.22 -8.33 2.10
CA SER A 85 -9.50 -7.68 2.38
C SER A 85 -9.80 -7.89 3.85
N CYS A 86 -10.12 -6.81 4.57
CA CYS A 86 -10.82 -6.96 5.84
C CYS A 86 -12.00 -7.91 5.62
N PRO A 87 -12.27 -8.89 6.50
CA PRO A 87 -13.58 -9.52 6.50
C PRO A 87 -14.58 -8.38 6.74
N GLU A 88 -15.46 -8.11 5.77
CA GLU A 88 -16.57 -7.19 5.94
C GLU A 88 -17.37 -7.64 7.18
N LYS A 89 -17.20 -6.96 8.30
CA LYS A 89 -18.20 -6.99 9.37
C LYS A 89 -19.38 -6.13 8.91
N GLY A 90 -20.35 -6.76 8.27
CA GLY A 90 -21.61 -6.09 7.90
C GLY A 90 -22.58 -7.05 7.24
N GLY A 91 -23.43 -7.70 8.04
CA GLY A 91 -24.42 -8.66 7.57
C GLY A 91 -25.39 -8.08 6.54
N ARG A 92 -25.73 -8.90 5.54
CA ARG A 92 -26.97 -8.74 4.77
C ARG A 92 -27.67 -10.09 4.69
N GLN A 93 -28.73 -10.22 5.50
CA GLN A 93 -29.76 -11.24 5.34
C GLN A 93 -30.26 -11.20 3.88
N THR A 94 -30.08 -12.28 3.15
CA THR A 94 -30.97 -12.58 2.02
C THR A 94 -32.10 -13.42 2.57
N SER A 95 -33.22 -12.76 2.77
CA SER A 95 -34.54 -13.32 3.04
C SER A 95 -34.90 -14.39 2.01
N GLU A 96 -35.44 -15.50 2.52
CA GLU A 96 -36.21 -16.50 1.80
C GLU A 96 -37.22 -15.84 0.85
N ALA A 97 -37.10 -16.12 -0.45
CA ALA A 97 -38.17 -15.90 -1.41
C ALA A 97 -38.83 -17.25 -1.70
N LYS A 98 -39.98 -17.45 -1.05
CA LYS A 98 -40.95 -18.50 -1.33
C LYS A 98 -41.61 -18.19 -2.67
N GLU A 99 -41.43 -19.04 -3.68
CA GLU A 99 -42.34 -19.07 -4.82
C GLU A 99 -42.73 -20.51 -5.16
N GLN A 100 -43.96 -20.84 -4.79
CA GLN A 100 -44.73 -21.96 -5.31
C GLN A 100 -45.31 -21.55 -6.66
N THR A 101 -45.23 -22.43 -7.67
CA THR A 101 -46.20 -22.72 -8.76
C THR A 101 -45.41 -23.39 -9.90
N ALA A 102 -45.89 -24.33 -10.71
CA ALA A 102 -47.13 -25.07 -10.79
C ALA A 102 -46.81 -26.42 -11.45
N SER A 103 -47.58 -27.43 -11.06
CA SER A 103 -47.72 -28.72 -11.71
C SER A 103 -48.16 -28.55 -13.17
N CYS A 104 -47.45 -29.17 -14.12
CA CYS A 104 -47.99 -29.46 -15.45
C CYS A 104 -47.72 -30.92 -15.79
N GLY A 105 -48.77 -31.73 -15.64
CA GLY A 105 -48.86 -33.06 -16.23
C GLY A 105 -50.00 -33.05 -17.24
N LYS A 106 -49.76 -33.65 -18.40
CA LYS A 106 -50.71 -34.47 -19.14
C LYS A 106 -49.93 -35.59 -19.83
#